data_AF-A0A3G2G806-F1
#
_entry.id   AF-A0A3G2G806-F1
#
_cell.length_a   1.000
_cell.length_b   1.000
_cell.length_c   1.000
_cell.angle_alpha   90.00
_cell.angle_beta   90.00
_cell.angle_gamma   90.00
#
_symmetry.space_group_name_H-M   'P 1'
#
loop_
_entity.id
_entity.type
_entity.pdbx_description
1 polymer ?
#
loop_
_entity_poly.entity_id
_entity_poly.type
_entity_poly.pdbx_seq_one_letter_code
_entity_poly.pdbx_strand_id
1 'polypeptide(L)'
;MNKKYFLCILFLFLVSLCFSQKLYFKKIEFENPEFENKLLTLSKELMELYKESDSLKFNDNYMRFQMLNKNYDGALKTLNNFRNIYKNSYPDYSRMAGIQFEIFILAKKASNRTKILDQFIKKFLKKNIMNFRCLQKALFLMLSNLKMVTIKRK
;
A
#
# COMPACT_ATOMS: atom_id res chain seq x y z
N MET A 1 -35.89 -2.18 -17.36
CA MET A 1 -35.30 -2.93 -16.23
C MET A 1 -36.45 -3.40 -15.33
N ASN A 2 -36.61 -4.71 -15.09
CA ASN A 2 -37.78 -5.18 -14.30
C ASN A 2 -37.73 -4.62 -12.87
N LYS A 3 -38.88 -4.16 -12.36
CA LYS A 3 -39.01 -3.56 -11.02
C LYS A 3 -38.40 -4.42 -9.91
N LYS A 4 -38.46 -5.75 -10.04
CA LYS A 4 -37.87 -6.72 -9.10
C LYS A 4 -36.34 -6.61 -9.01
N TYR A 5 -35.64 -6.45 -10.15
CA TYR A 5 -34.18 -6.31 -10.16
C TYR A 5 -33.73 -4.95 -9.64
N PHE A 6 -34.50 -3.89 -9.92
CA PHE A 6 -34.23 -2.56 -9.36
C PHE A 6 -34.31 -2.58 -7.83
N LEU A 7 -35.34 -3.22 -7.26
CA LEU A 7 -35.46 -3.35 -5.81
C LEU A 7 -34.31 -4.16 -5.20
N CYS A 8 -33.88 -5.25 -5.83
CA CYS A 8 -32.73 -6.03 -5.36
C CYS A 8 -31.43 -5.21 -5.36
N ILE A 9 -31.18 -4.44 -6.43
CA ILE A 9 -29.99 -3.59 -6.52
C ILE A 9 -30.03 -2.48 -5.47
N LEU A 10 -31.20 -1.86 -5.27
CA LEU A 10 -31.39 -0.84 -4.24
C LEU A 10 -31.17 -1.40 -2.83
N PHE A 11 -31.69 -2.61 -2.55
CA PHE A 11 -31.49 -3.29 -1.28
C PHE A 11 -30.01 -3.60 -1.03
N LEU A 12 -29.31 -4.16 -2.01
CA LEU A 12 -27.86 -4.44 -1.92
C LEU A 12 -27.05 -3.16 -1.69
N PHE A 13 -27.43 -2.06 -2.35
CA PHE A 13 -26.79 -0.76 -2.16
C PHE A 13 -26.99 -0.23 -0.73
N LEU A 14 -28.22 -0.28 -0.20
CA LEU A 14 -28.51 0.17 1.17
C LEU A 14 -27.81 -0.68 2.22
N VAL A 15 -27.77 -2.00 2.03
CA VAL A 15 -27.06 -2.93 2.92
C VAL A 15 -25.55 -2.60 2.97
N SER A 16 -24.95 -2.21 1.83
CA SER A 16 -23.53 -1.81 1.79
C SER A 16 -23.21 -0.56 2.62
N LEU A 17 -24.21 0.33 2.84
CA LEU A 17 -24.04 1.53 3.66
C LEU A 17 -24.11 1.21 5.16
N CYS A 18 -24.94 0.24 5.56
CA CYS A 18 -25.11 -0.17 6.96
C CYS A 18 -23.89 -0.93 7.51
N PHE A 19 -23.10 -1.61 6.66
CA PHE A 19 -21.94 -2.39 7.08
C PHE A 19 -20.61 -1.60 7.10
N SER A 20 -20.62 -0.29 6.87
CA SER A 20 -19.44 0.56 7.07
C SER A 20 -19.24 0.90 8.55
N GLN A 21 -18.90 -0.12 9.34
CA GLN A 21 -18.49 0.10 10.72
C GLN A 21 -17.16 0.85 10.74
N LYS A 22 -17.16 2.07 11.29
CA LYS A 22 -15.92 2.79 11.58
C LYS A 22 -15.20 2.09 12.71
N LEU A 23 -14.23 1.23 12.37
CA LEU A 23 -13.33 0.64 13.34
C LEU A 23 -12.45 1.74 13.94
N TYR A 24 -12.81 2.18 15.15
CA TYR A 24 -11.97 3.05 15.96
C TYR A 24 -10.89 2.20 16.63
N PHE A 25 -9.72 2.15 16.01
CA PHE A 25 -8.55 1.63 16.69
C PHE A 25 -8.08 2.70 17.69
N LYS A 26 -8.08 2.35 18.98
CA LYS A 26 -7.39 3.16 19.99
C LYS A 26 -5.95 3.30 19.50
N LYS A 27 -5.47 4.54 19.36
CA LYS A 27 -4.11 4.82 18.90
C LYS A 27 -3.15 4.18 19.91
N ILE A 28 -2.59 3.04 19.55
CA ILE A 28 -1.50 2.45 20.31
C ILE A 28 -0.31 3.35 20.06
N GLU A 29 0.16 4.03 21.09
CA GLU A 29 1.39 4.84 21.01
C GLU A 29 2.57 3.88 20.88
N PHE A 30 2.91 3.54 19.64
CA PHE A 30 4.14 2.81 19.29
C PHE A 30 5.40 3.69 19.43
N GLU A 31 5.29 4.87 20.07
CA GLU A 31 6.37 5.82 20.26
C GLU A 31 7.31 5.41 21.42
N ASN A 32 7.40 4.11 21.74
CA ASN A 32 8.47 3.61 22.60
C ASN A 32 9.72 3.38 21.74
N PRO A 33 10.78 4.20 21.88
CA PRO A 33 12.00 4.06 21.09
C PRO A 33 12.68 2.70 21.29
N GLU A 34 12.51 2.09 22.47
CA GLU A 34 13.05 0.77 22.79
C GLU A 34 12.39 -0.32 21.93
N PHE A 35 11.08 -0.21 21.70
CA PHE A 35 10.36 -1.15 20.83
C PHE A 35 10.79 -1.02 19.37
N GLU A 36 10.92 0.21 18.85
CA GLU A 36 11.40 0.44 17.49
C GLU A 36 12.81 -0.12 17.29
N ASN A 37 13.71 0.09 18.26
CA ASN A 37 15.07 -0.46 18.21
C ASN A 37 15.08 -1.98 18.22
N LYS A 38 14.29 -2.63 19.09
CA LYS A 38 14.15 -4.10 19.12
C LYS A 38 13.63 -4.64 17.79
N LEU A 39 12.63 -3.98 17.19
CA LEU A 39 12.08 -4.35 15.90
C LEU A 39 13.13 -4.25 14.77
N LEU A 40 13.94 -3.18 14.77
CA LEU A 40 15.03 -3.00 13.82
C LEU A 40 16.11 -4.07 13.97
N THR A 41 16.52 -4.39 15.19
CA THR A 41 17.50 -5.45 15.46
C THR A 41 16.98 -6.80 14.96
N LEU A 42 15.75 -7.16 15.34
CA LEU A 42 15.12 -8.40 14.89
C LEU A 42 15.01 -8.47 13.36
N SER A 43 14.66 -7.36 12.71
CA SER A 43 14.56 -7.30 11.25
C SER A 43 15.92 -7.52 10.56
N LYS A 44 17.03 -7.07 11.15
CA LYS A 44 18.39 -7.33 10.61
C LYS A 44 18.77 -8.80 10.77
N GLU A 45 18.56 -9.37 11.95
CA GLU A 45 18.84 -10.79 12.22
C GLU A 45 18.01 -11.70 11.30
N LEU A 46 16.73 -11.39 11.13
CA LEU A 46 15.86 -12.13 10.21
C LEU A 46 16.37 -12.05 8.77
N MET A 47 16.85 -10.91 8.29
CA MET A 47 17.37 -10.81 6.91
C MET A 47 18.57 -11.73 6.66
N GLU A 48 19.40 -12.01 7.66
CA GLU A 48 20.57 -12.89 7.53
C GLU A 48 20.18 -14.37 7.57
N LEU A 49 19.19 -14.71 8.40
CA LEU A 49 18.77 -16.10 8.63
C LEU A 49 17.64 -16.55 7.69
N TYR A 50 16.92 -15.60 7.08
CA TYR A 50 15.73 -15.90 6.30
C TYR A 50 16.07 -16.66 5.03
N LYS A 51 15.49 -17.87 4.94
CA LYS A 51 15.57 -18.76 3.80
C LYS A 51 14.14 -19.12 3.39
N GLU A 52 13.85 -18.95 2.12
CA GLU A 52 12.58 -19.38 1.53
C GLU A 52 12.88 -19.95 0.15
N SER A 53 12.30 -21.10 -0.13
CA SER A 53 12.44 -21.85 -1.38
C SER A 53 11.66 -21.21 -2.52
N ASP A 54 10.48 -20.65 -2.20
CA ASP A 54 9.63 -19.95 -3.15
C ASP A 54 10.17 -18.53 -3.38
N SER A 55 10.72 -18.29 -4.57
CA SER A 55 11.30 -17.00 -4.96
C SER A 55 10.32 -15.83 -4.83
N LEU A 56 9.02 -16.04 -5.05
CA LEU A 56 8.03 -14.97 -4.94
C LEU A 56 7.80 -14.60 -3.48
N LYS A 57 7.60 -15.60 -2.62
CA LYS A 57 7.48 -15.38 -1.17
C LYS A 57 8.76 -14.81 -0.58
N PHE A 58 9.91 -15.26 -1.06
CA PHE A 58 11.20 -14.73 -0.65
C PHE A 58 11.27 -13.23 -0.94
N ASN A 59 11.00 -12.81 -2.18
CA ASN A 59 11.08 -11.40 -2.57
C ASN A 59 10.03 -10.52 -1.85
N ASP A 60 8.80 -11.01 -1.65
CA ASP A 60 7.76 -10.26 -0.93
C ASP A 60 8.16 -10.02 0.54
N ASN A 61 8.62 -11.05 1.24
CA ASN A 61 9.05 -10.92 2.64
C ASN A 61 10.35 -10.11 2.77
N TYR A 62 11.33 -10.34 1.88
CA TYR A 62 12.59 -9.63 1.89
C TYR A 62 12.43 -8.12 1.65
N MET A 63 11.52 -7.73 0.75
CA MET A 63 11.13 -6.33 0.56
C MET A 63 10.58 -5.72 1.86
N ARG A 64 9.71 -6.44 2.60
CA ARG A 64 9.14 -5.95 3.86
C ARG A 64 10.20 -5.77 4.93
N PHE A 65 11.16 -6.69 5.04
CA PHE A 65 12.30 -6.52 5.95
C PHE A 65 13.17 -5.31 5.60
N GLN A 66 13.42 -5.08 4.31
CA GLN A 66 14.13 -3.88 3.86
C GLN A 66 13.36 -2.60 4.24
N MET A 67 12.03 -2.59 4.12
CA MET A 67 11.19 -1.46 4.55
C MET A 67 11.25 -1.23 6.06
N LEU A 68 11.20 -2.29 6.87
CA LEU A 68 11.33 -2.22 8.33
C LEU A 68 12.69 -1.64 8.72
N ASN A 69 13.76 -2.10 8.07
CA ASN A 69 15.13 -1.59 8.24
C ASN A 69 15.38 -0.21 7.61
N LYS A 70 14.33 0.48 7.17
CA LYS A 70 14.39 1.80 6.50
C LYS A 70 15.27 1.82 5.24
N ASN A 71 15.62 0.66 4.70
CA ASN A 71 16.34 0.51 3.42
C ASN A 71 15.35 0.60 2.26
N TYR A 72 14.82 1.81 2.05
CA TYR A 72 13.78 2.08 1.06
C TYR A 72 14.26 1.93 -0.39
N ASP A 73 15.54 2.17 -0.67
CA ASP A 73 16.13 1.96 -1.99
C ASP A 73 16.22 0.47 -2.33
N GLY A 74 16.67 -0.35 -1.38
CA GLY A 74 16.64 -1.81 -1.49
C GLY A 74 15.22 -2.30 -1.73
N ALA A 75 14.26 -1.84 -0.92
CA ALA A 75 12.86 -2.25 -1.02
C ALA A 75 12.27 -1.96 -2.40
N LEU A 76 12.55 -0.79 -2.96
CA LEU A 76 12.08 -0.42 -4.29
C LEU A 76 12.70 -1.29 -5.39
N LYS A 77 13.99 -1.63 -5.26
CA LYS A 77 14.68 -2.53 -6.19
C LYS A 77 14.07 -3.94 -6.13
N THR A 78 13.86 -4.48 -4.93
CA THR A 78 13.23 -5.79 -4.72
C THR A 78 11.81 -5.83 -5.28
N LEU A 79 11.02 -4.78 -5.06
CA LEU A 79 9.68 -4.64 -5.64
C LEU A 79 9.71 -4.68 -7.18
N ASN A 80 10.67 -4.00 -7.81
CA ASN A 80 10.81 -4.05 -9.27
C ASN A 80 11.21 -5.43 -9.78
N ASN A 81 12.08 -6.15 -9.06
CA ASN A 81 12.43 -7.53 -9.38
C ASN A 81 11.20 -8.45 -9.30
N PHE A 82 10.43 -8.34 -8.22
CA PHE A 82 9.17 -9.05 -8.05
C PHE A 82 8.20 -8.80 -9.22
N ARG A 83 8.04 -7.55 -9.64
CA ARG A 83 7.20 -7.19 -10.80
C ARG A 83 7.73 -7.78 -12.10
N ASN A 84 9.04 -7.83 -12.29
CA ASN A 84 9.66 -8.37 -13.50
C ASN A 84 9.33 -9.86 -13.72
N ILE A 85 9.12 -10.62 -12.65
CA ILE A 85 8.71 -12.04 -12.74
C ILE A 85 7.40 -12.19 -13.51
N TYR A 86 6.44 -11.29 -13.29
CA TYR A 86 5.13 -11.31 -13.95
C TYR A 86 5.07 -10.53 -15.27
N LYS A 87 6.17 -9.90 -15.69
CA LYS A 87 6.15 -8.93 -16.80
C LYS A 87 5.65 -9.53 -18.11
N ASN A 88 6.00 -10.79 -18.37
CA ASN A 88 5.65 -11.48 -19.62
C ASN A 88 4.33 -12.25 -19.49
N SER A 89 4.03 -12.83 -18.32
CA SER A 89 2.85 -13.67 -18.10
C SER A 89 1.59 -12.86 -17.75
N TYR A 90 1.73 -11.81 -16.93
CA TYR A 90 0.63 -10.97 -16.45
C TYR A 90 1.06 -9.49 -16.43
N PRO A 91 1.16 -8.83 -17.60
CA PRO A 91 1.75 -7.49 -17.72
C PRO A 91 0.98 -6.38 -16.99
N ASP A 92 -0.35 -6.51 -16.85
CA ASP A 92 -1.15 -5.57 -16.06
C ASP A 92 -0.90 -5.76 -14.56
N TYR A 93 -0.89 -7.01 -14.09
CA TYR A 93 -0.57 -7.33 -12.70
C TYR A 93 0.84 -6.90 -12.34
N SER A 94 1.84 -7.18 -13.19
CA SER A 94 3.22 -6.73 -13.04
C SER A 94 3.34 -5.22 -12.78
N ARG A 95 2.50 -4.40 -13.42
CA ARG A 95 2.49 -2.94 -13.21
C ARG A 95 1.84 -2.52 -11.89
N MET A 96 0.86 -3.27 -11.40
CA MET A 96 0.08 -2.93 -10.19
C MET A 96 0.59 -3.59 -8.91
N ALA A 97 1.29 -4.70 -9.02
CA ALA A 97 1.67 -5.51 -7.88
C ALA A 97 2.52 -4.68 -6.90
N GLY A 98 2.18 -4.74 -5.62
CA GLY A 98 2.86 -4.00 -4.56
C GLY A 98 2.79 -2.47 -4.67
N ILE A 99 1.82 -1.89 -5.39
CA ILE A 99 1.67 -0.44 -5.52
C ILE A 99 1.56 0.29 -4.17
N GLN A 100 0.87 -0.31 -3.20
CA GLN A 100 0.76 0.25 -1.85
C GLN A 100 2.13 0.42 -1.17
N PHE A 101 3.04 -0.53 -1.41
CA PHE A 101 4.40 -0.50 -0.89
C PHE A 101 5.23 0.57 -1.62
N GLU A 102 5.11 0.67 -2.94
CA GLU A 102 5.77 1.74 -3.70
C GLU A 102 5.37 3.13 -3.20
N ILE A 103 4.07 3.36 -2.97
CA ILE A 103 3.56 4.63 -2.41
C ILE A 103 4.18 4.89 -1.05
N PHE A 104 4.15 3.89 -0.16
CA PHE A 104 4.71 4.03 1.18
C PHE A 104 6.21 4.34 1.15
N ILE A 105 6.99 3.59 0.36
CA ILE A 105 8.44 3.76 0.19
C ILE A 105 8.73 5.18 -0.30
N LEU A 106 8.06 5.63 -1.36
CA LEU A 106 8.26 6.97 -1.91
C LEU A 106 7.86 8.06 -0.91
N ALA A 107 6.76 7.85 -0.17
CA ALA A 107 6.30 8.77 0.87
C ALA A 107 7.31 8.89 2.03
N LYS A 108 7.98 7.79 2.40
CA LYS A 108 9.03 7.78 3.42
C LYS A 108 10.33 8.41 2.95
N LYS A 109 10.67 8.23 1.67
CA LYS A 109 11.92 8.75 1.08
C LYS A 109 11.95 10.25 0.89
N ALA A 110 10.82 10.88 0.59
CA ALA A 110 10.83 12.30 0.26
C ALA A 110 10.57 13.21 1.46
N SER A 111 11.32 14.30 1.50
CA SER A 111 11.32 15.29 2.59
C SER A 111 10.04 16.13 2.65
N ASN A 112 9.27 16.19 1.56
CA ASN A 112 8.11 17.08 1.43
C ASN A 112 6.87 16.31 0.91
N ARG A 113 6.01 15.87 1.83
CA ARG A 113 4.91 14.91 1.59
C ARG A 113 3.91 15.34 0.51
N THR A 114 3.63 16.63 0.37
CA THR A 114 2.65 17.17 -0.59
C THR A 114 3.12 17.07 -2.05
N LYS A 115 4.40 17.32 -2.34
CA LYS A 115 4.94 17.19 -3.71
C LYS A 115 5.01 15.74 -4.19
N ILE A 116 5.18 14.78 -3.27
CA ILE A 116 5.26 13.34 -3.59
C ILE A 116 3.94 12.86 -4.15
N LEU A 117 2.85 13.27 -3.52
CA LEU A 117 1.49 12.87 -3.86
C LEU A 117 1.16 13.31 -5.28
N ASP A 118 1.50 14.55 -5.64
CA ASP A 118 1.31 15.08 -6.98
C ASP A 118 2.25 14.45 -8.02
N GLN A 119 3.53 14.24 -7.68
CA GLN A 119 4.45 13.53 -8.58
C GLN A 119 4.06 12.07 -8.78
N PHE A 120 3.63 11.39 -7.73
CA PHE A 120 3.18 10.00 -7.80
C PHE A 120 1.89 9.90 -8.58
N ILE A 121 0.88 10.71 -8.29
CA ILE A 121 -0.36 10.77 -9.07
C ILE A 121 -0.02 11.05 -10.54
N LYS A 122 0.83 12.03 -10.84
CA LYS A 122 1.23 12.31 -12.22
C LYS A 122 1.97 11.15 -12.88
N LYS A 123 2.93 10.52 -12.19
CA LYS A 123 3.73 9.40 -12.73
C LYS A 123 2.90 8.13 -12.86
N PHE A 124 2.00 7.86 -11.91
CA PHE A 124 1.09 6.73 -11.88
C PHE A 124 0.01 6.87 -12.95
N LEU A 125 -0.65 8.04 -13.03
CA LEU A 125 -1.63 8.31 -14.08
C LEU A 125 -1.00 8.29 -15.47
N LYS A 126 0.22 8.81 -15.63
CA LYS A 126 0.94 8.81 -16.91
C LYS A 126 1.44 7.41 -17.31
N LYS A 127 1.83 6.57 -16.35
CA LYS A 127 2.36 5.21 -16.60
C LYS A 127 1.26 4.16 -16.73
N ASN A 128 0.05 4.41 -16.20
CA ASN A 128 -1.08 3.48 -16.18
C ASN A 128 -2.33 4.02 -16.87
N ILE A 129 -2.19 4.74 -18.00
CA ILE A 129 -3.33 5.03 -18.88
C ILE A 129 -3.79 3.70 -19.51
N MET A 130 -4.68 3.00 -18.82
CA MET A 130 -5.98 2.51 -19.31
C MET A 130 -6.77 1.86 -18.17
N ASN A 131 -7.98 2.38 -17.94
CA ASN A 131 -9.16 1.66 -17.45
C ASN A 131 -9.35 1.22 -15.99
N PHE A 132 -8.70 1.81 -14.99
CA PHE A 132 -9.13 1.58 -13.59
C PHE A 132 -9.68 2.83 -12.90
N ARG A 133 -10.90 3.26 -13.30
CA ARG A 133 -11.74 4.22 -12.55
C ARG A 133 -11.88 3.84 -11.06
N CYS A 134 -11.89 2.53 -10.76
CA CYS A 134 -11.94 2.03 -9.39
C CYS A 134 -10.65 2.28 -8.59
N LEU A 135 -9.46 2.14 -9.19
CA LEU A 135 -8.20 2.47 -8.50
C LEU A 135 -8.11 3.98 -8.22
N GLN A 136 -8.59 4.81 -9.14
CA GLN A 136 -8.58 6.27 -8.94
C GLN A 136 -9.43 6.66 -7.72
N LYS A 137 -10.62 6.07 -7.54
CA LYS A 137 -11.46 6.24 -6.35
C LYS A 137 -10.84 5.64 -5.09
N ALA A 138 -10.27 4.44 -5.16
CA ALA A 138 -9.64 3.79 -4.02
C ALA A 138 -8.39 4.55 -3.54
N LEU A 139 -7.57 5.04 -4.47
CA LEU A 139 -6.40 5.86 -4.20
C LEU A 139 -6.83 7.19 -3.59
N PHE A 140 -7.85 7.87 -4.15
CA PHE A 140 -8.40 9.10 -3.57
C PHE A 140 -8.90 8.87 -2.12
N LEU A 141 -9.60 7.76 -1.85
CA LEU A 141 -10.09 7.40 -0.51
C LEU A 141 -8.97 7.09 0.49
N MET A 142 -7.93 6.33 0.08
CA MET A 142 -6.76 6.10 0.93
C MET A 142 -6.01 7.39 1.26
N LEU A 143 -5.89 8.29 0.27
CA LEU A 143 -5.20 9.57 0.42
C LEU A 143 -5.99 10.59 1.25
N SER A 144 -7.33 10.59 1.18
CA SER A 144 -8.18 11.39 2.07
C SER A 144 -8.06 10.94 3.53
N ASN A 145 -7.91 9.64 3.78
CA ASN A 145 -7.68 9.12 5.13
C ASN A 145 -6.29 9.51 5.67
N LEU A 146 -5.26 9.56 4.82
CA LEU A 146 -3.93 10.07 5.19
C LEU A 146 -3.93 11.56 5.53
N LYS A 147 -4.75 12.39 4.86
CA LYS A 147 -4.93 13.82 5.20
C LYS A 147 -5.66 14.02 6.54
N MET A 148 -6.59 13.13 6.91
CA MET A 148 -7.31 13.23 8.19
C MET A 148 -6.43 12.94 9.41
N VAL A 149 -5.33 12.20 9.26
CA VAL A 149 -4.35 11.97 10.35
C VAL A 149 -3.57 13.25 10.71
N THR A 150 -3.56 14.27 9.84
CA THR A 150 -2.84 15.54 10.06
C THR A 150 -3.64 16.63 10.78
N ILE A 151 -4.90 16.40 11.18
CA ILE A 151 -5.71 17.41 11.87
C ILE A 151 -6.10 16.93 13.26
N LYS A 152 -5.14 17.06 14.19
CA LYS A 152 -5.35 17.53 15.57
C LYS A 152 -3.96 17.61 16.23
N ARG A 153 -3.26 18.71 15.96
CA ARG A 153 -2.31 19.29 16.92
C ARG A 153 -2.98 20.54 17.47
N LYS A 154 -3.64 20.39 18.61
CA LYS A 154 -3.87 21.42 19.61
C LYS A 154 -3.66 20.73 20.94
#